data_AF-A0AAN8H4Q8-F1
#
_entry.id   AF-A0AAN8H4Q8-F1
#
_cell.length_a   1.000
_cell.length_b   1.000
_cell.length_c   1.000
_cell.angle_alpha   90.00
_cell.angle_beta   90.00
_cell.angle_gamma   90.00
#
_symmetry.space_group_name_H-M   'P 1'
#
loop_
_entity.id
_entity.type
_entity.pdbx_description
1 polymer ?
#
loop_
_entity_poly.entity_id
_entity_poly.type
_entity_poly.pdbx_seq_one_letter_code
_entity_poly.pdbx_strand_id
1 'polypeptide(L)'
;MDESFRSNLNSVVKKSCKTKYRFYILVTSEDDFFEETKVQLESEGHTAVQPTEFFLGEDCHSSLLIILRNEDIAEHICEVPHLLELRKSPVVQFTGIDEPDDVVNLTHQELFTRGGFIMFDRAGLEHLNLCNIKKTSEVLQELSKTGKWKWMLHYRDSRWLKENARLSLEGKEKQNFLNCCQEAGILEVLPYHECDLMSRDGPDYLACLVRLQVQNISARYPVFITDTTAENAFGKKGILTMTFDSFLMYSPSLTRTA
;
A
#
# COMPACT_ATOMS: atom_id res chain seq x y z
N MET A 1 8.03 -31.73 -12.00
CA MET A 1 8.30 -30.40 -11.42
C MET A 1 9.64 -29.97 -11.98
N ASP A 2 9.62 -28.98 -12.87
CA ASP A 2 10.66 -28.75 -13.88
C ASP A 2 11.94 -28.12 -13.29
N GLU A 3 13.08 -28.81 -13.45
CA GLU A 3 14.42 -28.33 -13.04
C GLU A 3 14.82 -27.04 -13.80
N SER A 4 14.20 -26.78 -14.97
CA SER A 4 14.42 -25.55 -15.73
C SER A 4 13.88 -24.29 -15.02
N PHE A 5 12.82 -24.43 -14.21
CA PHE A 5 12.23 -23.31 -13.47
C PHE A 5 13.10 -22.90 -12.27
N ARG A 6 13.67 -23.88 -11.56
CA ARG A 6 14.59 -23.63 -10.43
C ARG A 6 15.92 -23.06 -10.89
N SER A 7 16.43 -23.50 -12.03
CA SER A 7 17.68 -22.96 -12.61
C SER A 7 17.51 -21.52 -13.14
N ASN A 8 16.35 -21.18 -13.72
CA ASN A 8 16.04 -19.80 -14.11
C ASN A 8 15.90 -18.87 -12.90
N LEU A 9 15.18 -19.28 -11.85
CA LEU A 9 15.06 -18.47 -10.62
C LEU A 9 16.44 -18.22 -10.00
N ASN A 10 17.27 -19.26 -9.88
CA ASN A 10 18.64 -19.15 -9.37
C ASN A 10 19.54 -18.29 -10.27
N SER A 11 19.29 -18.24 -11.59
CA SER A 11 20.07 -17.41 -12.52
C SER A 11 19.67 -15.93 -12.49
N VAL A 12 18.41 -15.62 -12.19
CA VAL A 12 17.90 -14.25 -11.99
C VAL A 12 18.33 -13.74 -10.62
N VAL A 13 18.24 -14.59 -9.59
CA VAL A 13 18.73 -14.32 -8.24
C VAL A 13 20.25 -14.11 -8.22
N LYS A 14 21.04 -14.97 -8.90
CA LYS A 14 22.50 -14.78 -9.02
C LYS A 14 22.91 -13.61 -9.92
N LYS A 15 22.03 -13.12 -10.80
CA LYS A 15 22.28 -11.88 -11.55
C LYS A 15 21.98 -10.63 -10.73
N SER A 16 21.13 -10.72 -9.71
CA SER A 16 20.80 -9.62 -8.80
C SER A 16 21.92 -9.32 -7.78
N CYS A 17 22.77 -10.31 -7.45
CA CYS A 17 23.94 -10.12 -6.57
C CYS A 17 25.10 -9.32 -7.19
N LYS A 18 24.88 -8.56 -8.29
CA LYS A 18 25.93 -7.75 -8.95
C LYS A 18 25.62 -6.26 -9.02
N THR A 19 24.38 -5.84 -8.74
CA THR A 19 24.01 -4.43 -8.75
C THR A 19 24.10 -3.88 -7.34
N LYS A 20 25.11 -3.03 -7.12
CA LYS A 20 25.23 -2.28 -5.89
C LYS A 20 24.04 -1.32 -5.79
N TYR A 21 23.27 -1.44 -4.71
CA TYR A 21 22.15 -0.58 -4.40
C TYR A 21 22.44 0.30 -3.17
N ARG A 22 21.59 1.31 -3.00
CA ARG A 22 21.59 2.23 -1.87
C ARG A 22 20.61 1.70 -0.83
N PHE A 23 20.87 1.87 0.46
CA PHE A 23 19.96 1.39 1.49
C PHE A 23 19.80 2.35 2.66
N TYR A 24 18.64 2.31 3.30
CA TYR A 24 18.32 3.02 4.52
C TYR A 24 17.68 2.07 5.52
N ILE A 25 18.16 2.09 6.75
CA ILE A 25 17.63 1.29 7.86
C ILE A 25 16.87 2.22 8.79
N LEU A 26 15.59 1.91 9.06
CA LEU A 26 14.84 2.62 10.09
C LEU A 26 15.24 2.07 11.46
N VAL A 27 16.07 2.83 12.17
CA VAL A 27 16.51 2.49 13.53
C VAL A 27 15.39 2.85 14.52
N THR A 28 14.91 1.85 15.25
CA THR A 28 13.78 1.94 16.20
C THR A 28 14.21 1.66 17.65
N SER A 29 15.37 1.03 17.85
CA SER A 29 15.97 0.71 19.14
C SER A 29 17.49 0.98 19.13
N GLU A 30 18.11 0.97 20.30
CA GLU A 30 19.57 1.12 20.48
C GLU A 30 20.31 -0.23 20.54
N ASP A 31 19.70 -1.32 20.07
CA ASP A 31 20.36 -2.63 20.04
C ASP A 31 21.36 -2.75 18.88
N ASP A 32 22.22 -3.77 18.97
CA ASP A 32 23.29 -4.00 17.99
C ASP A 32 22.76 -4.44 16.62
N PHE A 33 21.49 -4.85 16.52
CA PHE A 33 20.87 -5.43 15.32
C PHE A 33 21.01 -4.52 14.09
N PHE A 34 20.72 -3.23 14.25
CA PHE A 34 20.74 -2.28 13.14
C PHE A 34 22.16 -1.96 12.67
N GLU A 35 23.12 -1.87 13.60
CA GLU A 35 24.52 -1.63 13.25
C GLU A 35 25.15 -2.88 12.62
N GLU A 36 24.85 -4.08 13.12
CA GLU A 36 25.27 -5.34 12.51
C GLU A 36 24.76 -5.47 11.07
N THR A 37 23.46 -5.21 10.85
CA THR A 37 22.83 -5.21 9.51
C THR A 37 23.53 -4.24 8.57
N LYS A 38 23.82 -3.02 9.06
CA LYS A 38 24.49 -1.98 8.29
C LYS A 38 25.92 -2.39 7.89
N VAL A 39 26.72 -2.84 8.86
CA VAL A 39 28.10 -3.29 8.63
C VAL A 39 28.14 -4.43 7.61
N GLN A 40 27.19 -5.37 7.72
CA GLN A 40 27.09 -6.48 6.79
C GLN A 40 26.79 -6.00 5.36
N LEU A 41 25.80 -5.14 5.18
CA LEU A 41 25.46 -4.60 3.85
C LEU A 41 26.58 -3.76 3.25
N GLU A 42 27.28 -2.96 4.06
CA GLU A 42 28.45 -2.19 3.61
C GLU A 42 29.60 -3.11 3.21
N SER A 43 29.81 -4.24 3.91
CA SER A 43 30.83 -5.23 3.57
C SER A 43 30.59 -5.92 2.22
N GLU A 44 29.33 -6.12 1.85
CA GLU A 44 28.89 -6.59 0.52
C GLU A 44 28.96 -5.48 -0.56
N GLY A 45 29.29 -4.25 -0.15
CA GLY A 45 29.55 -3.12 -1.03
C GLY A 45 28.31 -2.29 -1.38
N HIS A 46 27.24 -2.39 -0.60
CA HIS A 46 26.07 -1.51 -0.65
C HIS A 46 26.35 -0.18 0.06
N THR A 47 25.60 0.87 -0.28
CA THR A 47 25.84 2.22 0.25
C THR A 47 24.70 2.64 1.17
N ALA A 48 25.01 2.87 2.45
CA ALA A 48 24.07 3.47 3.40
C ALA A 48 23.77 4.93 3.01
N VAL A 49 22.52 5.37 3.13
CA VAL A 49 22.09 6.74 2.79
C VAL A 49 21.28 7.37 3.91
N GLN A 50 21.26 8.69 3.94
CA GLN A 50 20.41 9.48 4.82
C GLN A 50 19.09 9.89 4.13
N PRO A 51 18.02 10.23 4.88
CA PRO A 51 16.75 10.66 4.31
C PRO A 51 16.85 11.84 3.32
N THR A 52 17.77 12.77 3.57
CA THR A 52 18.04 13.92 2.68
C THR A 52 18.61 13.51 1.33
N GLU A 53 19.15 12.29 1.23
CA GLU A 53 19.81 11.77 0.04
C GLU A 53 18.89 10.88 -0.80
N PHE A 54 17.69 10.51 -0.32
CA PHE A 54 16.77 9.59 -1.00
C PHE A 54 16.53 9.96 -2.47
N PHE A 55 16.50 11.26 -2.78
CA PHE A 55 16.20 11.78 -4.11
C PHE A 55 17.39 12.53 -4.75
N LEU A 56 18.59 12.44 -4.18
CA LEU A 56 19.80 13.04 -4.74
C LEU A 56 20.49 12.09 -5.73
N GLY A 57 20.86 12.62 -6.91
CA GLY A 57 21.72 11.97 -7.90
C GLY A 57 21.13 11.89 -9.32
N GLU A 58 21.95 12.21 -10.34
CA GLU A 58 21.63 12.01 -11.77
C GLU A 58 21.72 10.52 -12.19
N ASP A 59 22.30 9.65 -11.36
CA ASP A 59 22.27 8.19 -11.50
C ASP A 59 20.95 7.60 -10.96
N CYS A 60 19.85 8.02 -11.58
CA CYS A 60 18.45 7.61 -11.34
C CYS A 60 18.19 6.09 -11.51
N HIS A 61 19.23 5.30 -11.77
CA HIS A 61 19.17 3.86 -12.03
C HIS A 61 19.56 2.98 -10.83
N SER A 62 20.12 3.56 -9.76
CA SER A 62 20.42 2.78 -8.54
C SER A 62 19.14 2.58 -7.71
N SER A 63 18.78 1.32 -7.44
CA SER A 63 17.65 1.00 -6.58
C SER A 63 17.94 1.43 -5.13
N LEU A 64 16.88 1.85 -4.43
CA LEU A 64 16.93 2.21 -3.01
C LEU A 64 16.16 1.16 -2.21
N LEU A 65 16.81 0.55 -1.22
CA LEU A 65 16.22 -0.41 -0.32
C LEU A 65 15.94 0.22 1.05
N ILE A 66 14.68 0.23 1.48
CA ILE A 66 14.27 0.67 2.80
C ILE A 66 14.08 -0.57 3.68
N ILE A 67 14.82 -0.64 4.78
CA ILE A 67 14.88 -1.82 5.66
C ILE A 67 14.25 -1.46 7.00
N LEU A 68 13.38 -2.34 7.49
CA LEU A 68 12.76 -2.28 8.81
C LEU A 68 12.90 -3.64 9.50
N ARG A 69 12.93 -3.64 10.83
CA ARG A 69 12.77 -4.88 11.60
C ARG A 69 11.30 -5.30 11.59
N ASN A 70 11.00 -6.57 11.32
CA ASN A 70 9.62 -7.07 11.20
C ASN A 70 8.78 -6.79 12.45
N GLU A 71 9.37 -6.99 13.63
CA GLU A 71 8.73 -6.76 14.92
C GLU A 71 8.24 -5.30 15.09
N ASP A 72 8.91 -4.35 14.44
CA ASP A 72 8.67 -2.91 14.59
C ASP A 72 7.75 -2.33 13.50
N ILE A 73 7.44 -3.09 12.46
CA ILE A 73 6.66 -2.60 11.30
C ILE A 73 5.31 -2.03 11.74
N ALA A 74 4.62 -2.71 12.66
CA ALA A 74 3.27 -2.33 13.05
C ALA A 74 3.19 -0.91 13.63
N GLU A 75 4.24 -0.48 14.33
CA GLU A 75 4.30 0.80 15.03
C GLU A 75 5.01 1.87 14.18
N HIS A 76 6.08 1.49 13.47
CA HIS A 76 7.02 2.44 12.88
C HIS A 76 6.94 2.58 11.36
N ILE A 77 6.18 1.74 10.64
CA ILE A 77 6.17 1.77 9.17
C ILE A 77 5.74 3.14 8.60
N CYS A 78 4.87 3.85 9.31
CA CYS A 78 4.40 5.18 8.92
C CYS A 78 5.34 6.33 9.34
N GLU A 79 6.46 6.01 10.00
CA GLU A 79 7.49 6.96 10.42
C GLU A 79 8.65 7.04 9.43
N VAL A 80 8.67 6.14 8.44
CA VAL A 80 9.63 6.19 7.33
C VAL A 80 9.59 7.58 6.67
N PRO A 81 10.71 8.30 6.59
CA PRO A 81 10.75 9.63 6.00
C PRO A 81 10.32 9.60 4.54
N HIS A 82 9.52 10.59 4.13
CA HIS A 82 9.05 10.72 2.74
C HIS A 82 8.32 9.47 2.20
N LEU A 83 7.70 8.65 3.06
CA LEU A 83 7.07 7.36 2.71
C LEU A 83 6.18 7.43 1.46
N LEU A 84 5.35 8.46 1.33
CA LEU A 84 4.48 8.62 0.18
C LEU A 84 5.25 8.76 -1.14
N GLU A 85 6.29 9.58 -1.17
CA GLU A 85 7.11 9.80 -2.37
C GLU A 85 7.96 8.57 -2.69
N LEU A 86 8.46 7.89 -1.66
CA LEU A 86 9.15 6.61 -1.81
C LEU A 86 8.25 5.54 -2.45
N ARG A 87 6.99 5.43 -2.03
CA ARG A 87 6.02 4.49 -2.63
C ARG A 87 5.72 4.78 -4.09
N LYS A 88 5.66 6.05 -4.50
CA LYS A 88 5.43 6.45 -5.91
C LYS A 88 6.59 6.08 -6.82
N SER A 89 7.80 5.96 -6.26
CA SER A 89 9.00 5.63 -7.02
C SER A 89 9.14 4.11 -7.22
N PRO A 90 9.12 3.60 -8.47
CA PRO A 90 9.21 2.15 -8.72
C PRO A 90 10.59 1.55 -8.42
N VAL A 91 11.64 2.39 -8.29
CA VAL A 91 13.01 1.95 -7.96
C VAL A 91 13.23 1.74 -6.46
N VAL A 92 12.24 2.09 -5.63
CA VAL A 92 12.30 1.92 -4.17
C VAL A 92 11.65 0.61 -3.77
N GLN A 93 12.41 -0.22 -3.06
CA GLN A 93 11.96 -1.47 -2.46
C GLN A 93 11.90 -1.31 -0.94
N PHE A 94 10.92 -1.95 -0.31
CA PHE A 94 10.78 -1.98 1.14
C PHE A 94 10.92 -3.41 1.61
N THR A 95 11.63 -3.61 2.70
CA THR A 95 11.87 -4.94 3.24
C THR A 95 11.82 -4.95 4.75
N GLY A 96 11.32 -6.07 5.27
CA GLY A 96 11.30 -6.41 6.67
C GLY A 96 12.28 -7.54 6.96
N ILE A 97 13.06 -7.42 8.03
CA ILE A 97 14.08 -8.39 8.45
C ILE A 97 13.87 -8.83 9.89
N ASP A 98 14.23 -10.08 10.19
CA ASP A 98 14.28 -10.66 11.54
C ASP A 98 15.73 -10.85 12.01
N GLU A 99 16.66 -11.11 11.08
CA GLU A 99 18.09 -11.30 11.31
C GLU A 99 18.94 -10.36 10.42
N PRO A 100 20.13 -9.91 10.86
CA PRO A 100 20.96 -8.97 10.09
C PRO A 100 21.38 -9.45 8.70
N ASP A 101 21.45 -10.76 8.49
CA ASP A 101 21.87 -11.39 7.25
C ASP A 101 20.71 -11.70 6.30
N ASP A 102 19.45 -11.43 6.68
CA ASP A 102 18.27 -11.74 5.88
C ASP A 102 18.25 -11.10 4.49
N VAL A 103 18.80 -9.89 4.38
CA VAL A 103 18.90 -9.20 3.09
C VAL A 103 19.89 -9.91 2.17
N VAL A 104 21.05 -10.31 2.70
CA VAL A 104 22.11 -11.00 1.94
C VAL A 104 21.69 -12.41 1.58
N ASN A 105 21.02 -13.10 2.50
CA ASN A 105 20.51 -14.46 2.32
C ASN A 105 19.21 -14.53 1.51
N LEU A 106 18.59 -13.38 1.20
CA LEU A 106 17.31 -13.29 0.49
C LEU A 106 16.16 -13.99 1.23
N THR A 107 16.21 -13.98 2.56
CA THR A 107 15.17 -14.50 3.46
C THR A 107 14.26 -13.39 4.02
N HIS A 108 14.57 -12.14 3.70
CA HIS A 108 13.78 -10.97 4.07
C HIS A 108 12.34 -10.99 3.53
N GLN A 109 11.44 -10.31 4.23
CA GLN A 109 10.08 -10.09 3.80
C GLN A 109 10.01 -8.88 2.85
N GLU A 110 9.39 -9.03 1.68
CA GLU A 110 9.09 -7.89 0.82
C GLU A 110 7.84 -7.14 1.30
N LEU A 111 7.95 -5.81 1.44
CA LEU A 111 6.87 -4.91 1.83
C LEU A 111 6.50 -4.00 0.66
N PHE A 112 5.25 -3.52 0.62
CA PHE A 112 4.76 -2.56 -0.38
C PHE A 112 5.13 -2.93 -1.83
N THR A 113 4.93 -4.20 -2.17
CA THR A 113 5.38 -4.76 -3.44
C THR A 113 4.60 -4.20 -4.61
N ARG A 114 3.28 -4.44 -4.63
CA ARG A 114 2.40 -4.08 -5.74
C ARG A 114 0.96 -3.97 -5.29
N GLY A 115 0.13 -3.42 -6.16
CA GLY A 115 -1.30 -3.31 -5.88
C GLY A 115 -1.61 -2.24 -4.85
N GLY A 116 -2.79 -2.31 -4.27
CA GLY A 116 -3.28 -1.27 -3.40
C GLY A 116 -4.68 -1.54 -2.88
N PHE A 117 -5.21 -0.57 -2.15
CA PHE A 117 -6.62 -0.56 -1.82
C PHE A 117 -7.14 0.86 -1.81
N ILE A 118 -8.42 0.99 -2.13
CA ILE A 118 -9.11 2.28 -2.12
C ILE A 118 -10.12 2.30 -0.99
N MET A 119 -10.34 3.47 -0.39
CA MET A 119 -11.41 3.73 0.56
C MET A 119 -12.01 5.10 0.26
N PHE A 120 -13.33 5.16 0.18
CA PHE A 120 -14.05 6.43 0.07
C PHE A 120 -14.34 6.97 1.47
N ASP A 121 -14.30 8.29 1.61
CA ASP A 121 -14.97 8.93 2.72
C ASP A 121 -16.50 8.81 2.60
N ARG A 122 -17.17 9.19 3.69
CA ARG A 122 -18.60 9.05 3.80
C ARG A 122 -19.36 9.88 2.76
N ALA A 123 -18.92 11.13 2.58
CA ALA A 123 -19.55 12.07 1.65
C ALA A 123 -19.37 11.59 0.21
N GLY A 124 -18.17 11.17 -0.18
CA GLY A 124 -17.90 10.63 -1.51
C GLY A 124 -18.76 9.41 -1.80
N LEU A 125 -18.87 8.47 -0.86
CA LEU A 125 -19.71 7.28 -1.01
C LEU A 125 -21.19 7.62 -1.22
N GLU A 126 -21.72 8.63 -0.53
CA GLU A 126 -23.11 9.08 -0.67
C GLU A 126 -23.42 9.63 -2.07
N HIS A 127 -22.46 10.32 -2.69
CA HIS A 127 -22.61 10.93 -4.00
C HIS A 127 -22.31 9.97 -5.17
N LEU A 128 -21.82 8.75 -4.89
CA LEU A 128 -21.59 7.75 -5.93
C LEU A 128 -22.92 7.26 -6.53
N ASN A 129 -23.12 7.58 -7.81
CA ASN A 129 -24.18 6.98 -8.63
C ASN A 129 -23.77 5.59 -9.15
N LEU A 130 -24.74 4.82 -9.67
CA LEU A 130 -24.48 3.46 -10.16
C LEU A 130 -23.41 3.40 -11.26
N CYS A 131 -23.37 4.40 -12.15
CA CYS A 131 -22.37 4.50 -13.21
C CYS A 131 -20.96 4.64 -12.62
N ASN A 132 -20.81 5.47 -11.60
CA ASN A 132 -19.53 5.69 -10.91
C ASN A 132 -19.06 4.45 -10.16
N ILE A 133 -19.96 3.70 -9.52
CA ILE A 133 -19.62 2.42 -8.87
C ILE A 133 -19.12 1.40 -9.91
N LYS A 134 -19.80 1.29 -11.06
CA LYS A 134 -19.37 0.41 -12.17
C LYS A 134 -17.99 0.79 -12.70
N LYS A 135 -17.76 2.08 -12.98
CA LYS A 135 -16.44 2.59 -13.40
C LYS A 135 -15.35 2.30 -12.38
N THR A 136 -15.64 2.48 -11.09
CA THR A 136 -14.70 2.16 -10.01
C THR A 136 -14.31 0.68 -10.03
N SER A 137 -15.30 -0.21 -10.19
CA SER A 137 -15.05 -1.65 -10.32
C SER A 137 -14.22 -1.99 -11.56
N GLU A 138 -14.49 -1.37 -12.71
CA GLU A 138 -13.73 -1.57 -13.95
C GLU A 138 -12.27 -1.13 -13.78
N VAL A 139 -12.04 0.03 -13.17
CA VAL A 139 -10.70 0.54 -12.85
C VAL A 139 -9.96 -0.44 -11.93
N LEU A 140 -10.60 -0.91 -10.86
CA LEU A 140 -9.98 -1.86 -9.93
C LEU A 140 -9.68 -3.21 -10.59
N GLN A 141 -10.52 -3.67 -11.51
CA GLN A 141 -10.26 -4.89 -12.29
C GLN A 141 -9.06 -4.72 -13.21
N GLU A 142 -8.92 -3.56 -13.87
CA GLU A 142 -7.76 -3.28 -14.72
C GLU A 142 -6.47 -3.21 -13.91
N LEU A 143 -6.49 -2.48 -12.80
CA LEU A 143 -5.37 -2.41 -11.86
C LEU A 143 -5.03 -3.78 -11.26
N SER A 144 -6.05 -4.64 -11.08
CA SER A 144 -5.88 -6.00 -10.56
C SER A 144 -5.07 -6.93 -11.47
N LYS A 145 -4.81 -6.54 -12.73
CA LYS A 145 -3.96 -7.31 -13.65
C LYS A 145 -2.48 -7.26 -13.28
N THR A 146 -2.02 -6.18 -12.64
CA THR A 146 -0.60 -5.97 -12.29
C THR A 146 -0.30 -6.19 -10.81
N GLY A 147 -1.28 -5.99 -9.93
CA GLY A 147 -1.16 -6.27 -8.49
C GLY A 147 -2.53 -6.40 -7.83
N LYS A 148 -2.61 -6.88 -6.59
CA LYS A 148 -3.91 -7.07 -5.92
C LYS A 148 -4.52 -5.71 -5.55
N TRP A 149 -5.69 -5.38 -6.11
CA TRP A 149 -6.45 -4.17 -5.76
C TRP A 149 -7.79 -4.50 -5.13
N LYS A 150 -8.17 -3.72 -4.11
CA LYS A 150 -9.44 -3.89 -3.40
C LYS A 150 -10.09 -2.55 -3.08
N TRP A 151 -11.41 -2.53 -3.09
CA TRP A 151 -12.20 -1.48 -2.47
C TRP A 151 -12.53 -1.90 -1.04
N MET A 152 -11.99 -1.18 -0.06
CA MET A 152 -12.28 -1.38 1.36
C MET A 152 -13.45 -0.50 1.80
N LEU A 153 -14.41 -1.08 2.51
CA LEU A 153 -15.59 -0.40 3.01
C LEU A 153 -15.78 -0.66 4.51
N HIS A 154 -16.00 0.38 5.30
CA HIS A 154 -16.37 0.22 6.71
C HIS A 154 -17.68 -0.56 6.86
N TYR A 155 -17.84 -1.27 7.97
CA TYR A 155 -19.07 -2.01 8.26
C TYR A 155 -20.28 -1.06 8.35
N ARG A 156 -20.14 0.09 9.02
CA ARG A 156 -21.17 1.13 9.14
C ARG A 156 -21.64 1.64 7.78
N ASP A 157 -20.71 1.83 6.85
CA ASP A 157 -21.02 2.30 5.50
C ASP A 157 -21.72 1.21 4.66
N SER A 158 -21.28 -0.05 4.78
CA SER A 158 -21.98 -1.19 4.19
C SER A 158 -23.42 -1.32 4.70
N ARG A 159 -23.62 -1.15 6.02
CA ARG A 159 -24.96 -1.15 6.62
C ARG A 159 -25.83 -0.02 6.07
N TRP A 160 -25.28 1.19 5.99
CA TRP A 160 -26.01 2.33 5.45
C TRP A 160 -26.43 2.12 3.99
N LEU A 161 -25.54 1.59 3.13
CA LEU A 161 -25.89 1.27 1.74
C LEU A 161 -27.04 0.26 1.66
N LYS A 162 -27.03 -0.78 2.49
CA LYS A 162 -28.10 -1.79 2.59
C LYS A 162 -29.43 -1.22 3.05
N GLU A 163 -29.40 -0.25 3.97
CA GLU A 163 -30.61 0.44 4.44
C GLU A 163 -31.20 1.33 3.34
N ASN A 164 -30.35 2.10 2.64
CA ASN A 164 -30.78 2.97 1.54
C ASN A 164 -31.28 2.19 0.33
N ALA A 165 -30.76 0.99 0.11
CA ALA A 165 -31.27 0.09 -0.92
C ALA A 165 -32.77 -0.21 -0.77
N ARG A 166 -33.34 -0.08 0.42
CA ARG A 166 -34.78 -0.31 0.63
C ARG A 166 -35.64 0.87 0.20
N LEU A 167 -35.05 2.05 0.04
CA LEU A 167 -35.75 3.31 -0.15
C LEU A 167 -35.98 3.68 -1.63
N SER A 168 -35.17 3.15 -2.55
CA SER A 168 -35.25 3.48 -3.97
C SER A 168 -34.83 2.33 -4.89
N LEU A 169 -35.27 2.35 -6.15
CA LEU A 169 -34.84 1.39 -7.17
C LEU A 169 -33.33 1.51 -7.42
N GLU A 170 -32.83 2.75 -7.58
CA GLU A 170 -31.40 3.02 -7.77
C GLU A 170 -30.57 2.47 -6.60
N GLY A 171 -31.05 2.61 -5.36
CA GLY A 171 -30.40 2.04 -4.19
C GLY A 171 -30.29 0.51 -4.25
N LYS A 172 -31.34 -0.19 -4.71
CA LYS A 172 -31.29 -1.65 -4.91
C LYS A 172 -30.27 -2.04 -5.95
N GLU A 173 -30.22 -1.32 -7.07
CA GLU A 173 -29.27 -1.59 -8.14
C GLU A 173 -27.82 -1.40 -7.68
N LYS A 174 -27.54 -0.30 -6.94
CA LYS A 174 -26.22 -0.06 -6.32
C LYS A 174 -25.84 -1.21 -5.39
N GLN A 175 -26.73 -1.60 -4.48
CA GLN A 175 -26.44 -2.68 -3.52
C GLN A 175 -26.23 -4.02 -4.20
N ASN A 176 -27.05 -4.36 -5.20
CA ASN A 176 -26.90 -5.60 -5.97
C ASN A 176 -25.54 -5.64 -6.67
N PHE A 177 -25.13 -4.55 -7.30
CA PHE A 177 -23.83 -4.48 -7.96
C PHE A 177 -22.67 -4.59 -6.95
N LEU A 178 -22.76 -3.91 -5.81
CA LEU A 178 -21.75 -4.02 -4.75
C LEU A 178 -21.64 -5.46 -4.19
N ASN A 179 -22.76 -6.18 -4.06
CA ASN A 179 -22.74 -7.60 -3.69
C ASN A 179 -21.99 -8.43 -4.74
N CYS A 180 -22.24 -8.19 -6.04
CA CYS A 180 -21.48 -8.85 -7.10
C CYS A 180 -19.98 -8.51 -7.04
N CYS A 181 -19.61 -7.25 -6.75
CA CYS A 181 -18.21 -6.86 -6.55
C CYS A 181 -17.59 -7.58 -5.35
N GLN A 182 -18.35 -7.79 -4.28
CA GLN A 182 -17.88 -8.52 -3.10
C GLN A 182 -17.66 -10.00 -3.41
N GLU A 183 -18.60 -10.64 -4.12
CA GLU A 183 -18.47 -12.03 -4.59
C GLU A 183 -17.27 -12.21 -5.54
N ALA A 184 -17.00 -11.20 -6.37
CA ALA A 184 -15.84 -11.16 -7.26
C ALA A 184 -14.51 -10.82 -6.54
N GLY A 185 -14.53 -10.55 -5.24
CA GLY A 185 -13.35 -10.20 -4.45
C GLY A 185 -12.78 -8.80 -4.69
N ILE A 186 -13.53 -7.93 -5.39
CA ILE A 186 -13.17 -6.53 -5.68
C ILE A 186 -13.47 -5.64 -4.47
N LEU A 187 -14.60 -5.88 -3.81
CA LEU A 187 -15.04 -5.15 -2.63
C LEU A 187 -14.83 -6.00 -1.36
N GLU A 188 -14.27 -5.41 -0.33
CA GLU A 188 -14.11 -6.00 1.00
C GLU A 188 -14.76 -5.11 2.05
N VAL A 189 -15.67 -5.70 2.83
CA VAL A 189 -16.27 -5.02 3.99
C VAL A 189 -15.43 -5.37 5.20
N LEU A 190 -14.89 -4.35 5.86
CA LEU A 190 -14.09 -4.51 7.07
C LEU A 190 -14.94 -5.09 8.21
N PRO A 191 -14.34 -5.93 9.09
CA PRO A 191 -15.00 -6.33 10.33
C PRO A 191 -15.36 -5.11 11.18
N TYR A 192 -16.39 -5.23 12.03
CA TYR A 192 -16.79 -4.17 12.94
C TYR A 192 -15.61 -3.72 13.83
N HIS A 193 -15.33 -2.42 13.87
CA HIS A 193 -14.27 -1.86 14.71
C HIS A 193 -14.64 -0.44 15.21
N GLU A 194 -13.69 0.25 15.84
CA GLU A 194 -13.93 1.53 16.52
C GLU A 194 -14.57 2.63 15.65
N CYS A 195 -14.35 2.61 14.34
CA CYS A 195 -14.97 3.58 13.41
C CYS A 195 -16.48 3.34 13.21
N ASP A 196 -16.95 2.15 13.54
CA ASP A 196 -18.35 1.74 13.41
C ASP A 196 -19.15 1.98 14.69
N LEU A 197 -18.53 2.51 15.75
CA LEU A 197 -19.19 2.89 16.98
C LEU A 197 -20.18 4.03 16.73
N MET A 198 -21.44 3.82 17.12
CA MET A 198 -22.51 4.82 16.97
C MET A 198 -22.30 6.07 17.83
N SER A 199 -21.45 5.98 18.86
CA SER A 199 -21.09 7.12 19.71
C SER A 199 -20.15 8.11 19.04
N ARG A 200 -19.58 7.76 17.88
CA ARG A 200 -18.73 8.67 17.08
C ARG A 200 -19.53 9.25 15.93
N ASP A 201 -19.33 10.55 15.67
CA ASP A 201 -19.96 11.25 14.54
C ASP A 201 -19.56 10.61 13.19
N GLY A 202 -18.32 10.14 13.07
CA GLY A 202 -17.84 9.40 11.90
C GLY A 202 -16.55 8.60 12.13
N PRO A 203 -16.08 7.87 11.10
CA PRO A 203 -14.83 7.12 11.14
C PRO A 203 -13.60 8.01 11.36
N ASP A 204 -12.64 7.50 12.13
CA ASP A 204 -11.28 8.05 12.12
C ASP A 204 -10.51 7.40 10.96
N TYR A 205 -10.69 7.98 9.77
CA TYR A 205 -10.10 7.45 8.54
C TYR A 205 -8.58 7.37 8.62
N LEU A 206 -7.91 8.33 9.25
CA LEU A 206 -6.45 8.35 9.33
C LEU A 206 -5.93 7.18 10.15
N ALA A 207 -6.42 7.01 11.38
CA ALA A 207 -6.01 5.89 12.23
C ALA A 207 -6.39 4.54 11.60
N CYS A 208 -7.58 4.45 10.99
CA CYS A 208 -8.03 3.24 10.32
C CYS A 208 -7.13 2.86 9.14
N LEU A 209 -6.81 3.81 8.25
CA LEU A 209 -5.97 3.57 7.09
C LEU A 209 -4.53 3.23 7.50
N VAL A 210 -3.98 3.87 8.54
CA VAL A 210 -2.68 3.50 9.12
C VAL A 210 -2.68 2.03 9.55
N ARG A 211 -3.70 1.60 10.30
CA ARG A 211 -3.85 0.19 10.70
C ARG A 211 -4.00 -0.75 9.50
N LEU A 212 -4.77 -0.35 8.48
CA LEU A 212 -4.98 -1.16 7.28
C LEU A 212 -3.72 -1.32 6.44
N GLN A 213 -2.80 -0.35 6.44
CA GLN A 213 -1.50 -0.48 5.79
C GLN A 213 -0.69 -1.62 6.40
N VAL A 214 -0.68 -1.75 7.72
CA VAL A 214 0.01 -2.84 8.43
C VAL A 214 -0.66 -4.19 8.12
N GLN A 215 -1.99 -4.24 8.15
CA GLN A 215 -2.75 -5.47 7.83
C GLN A 215 -2.61 -5.91 6.37
N ASN A 216 -2.30 -4.97 5.48
CA ASN A 216 -2.11 -5.21 4.05
C ASN A 216 -0.70 -4.79 3.65
N ILE A 217 0.32 -5.27 4.37
CA ILE A 217 1.71 -4.81 4.22
C ILE A 217 2.29 -5.00 2.81
N SER A 218 1.74 -5.93 2.02
CA SER A 218 2.12 -6.11 0.62
C SER A 218 1.53 -5.08 -0.33
N ALA A 219 0.46 -4.37 0.07
CA ALA A 219 -0.23 -3.37 -0.75
C ALA A 219 0.59 -2.08 -0.82
N ARG A 220 1.09 -1.77 -2.02
CA ARG A 220 1.92 -0.57 -2.23
C ARG A 220 1.15 0.73 -2.08
N TYR A 221 -0.10 0.79 -2.55
CA TYR A 221 -0.86 2.03 -2.63
C TYR A 221 -2.16 2.01 -1.81
N PRO A 222 -2.17 2.58 -0.59
CA PRO A 222 -3.38 2.94 0.12
C PRO A 222 -3.90 4.28 -0.44
N VAL A 223 -5.09 4.26 -1.04
CA VAL A 223 -5.70 5.44 -1.66
C VAL A 223 -6.97 5.82 -0.89
N PHE A 224 -6.98 7.03 -0.36
CA PHE A 224 -8.15 7.63 0.27
C PHE A 224 -8.82 8.60 -0.70
N ILE A 225 -10.04 8.27 -1.11
CA ILE A 225 -10.83 9.08 -2.04
C ILE A 225 -11.72 10.00 -1.23
N THR A 226 -11.42 11.30 -1.29
CA THR A 226 -12.12 12.36 -0.56
C THR A 226 -11.98 13.67 -1.30
N ASP A 227 -12.99 14.54 -1.17
CA ASP A 227 -12.94 15.92 -1.68
C ASP A 227 -12.35 16.89 -0.64
N THR A 228 -11.94 16.39 0.53
CA THR A 228 -11.35 17.21 1.59
C THR A 228 -9.85 17.43 1.38
N THR A 229 -9.39 18.67 1.56
CA THR A 229 -8.00 19.09 1.38
C THR A 229 -7.07 18.73 2.54
N ALA A 230 -7.41 17.70 3.32
CA ALA A 230 -6.60 17.24 4.46
C ALA A 230 -5.31 16.50 4.05
N GLU A 231 -4.80 16.76 2.84
CA GLU A 231 -3.73 16.05 2.13
C GLU A 231 -2.45 15.88 2.98
N ASN A 232 -2.14 16.85 3.84
CA ASN A 232 -0.87 16.86 4.57
C ASN A 232 -0.78 15.77 5.66
N ALA A 233 -1.89 15.43 6.34
CA ALA A 233 -1.85 14.44 7.42
C ALA A 233 -1.75 13.00 6.88
N PHE A 234 -2.53 12.69 5.84
CA PHE A 234 -2.52 11.39 5.16
C PHE A 234 -1.21 11.14 4.42
N GLY A 235 -0.72 12.15 3.67
CA GLY A 235 0.52 12.01 2.93
C GLY A 235 1.74 11.77 3.81
N LYS A 236 1.80 12.40 4.99
CA LYS A 236 2.84 12.13 6.00
C LYS A 236 2.84 10.68 6.49
N LYS A 237 1.70 9.97 6.40
CA LYS A 237 1.54 8.56 6.77
C LYS A 237 1.59 7.61 5.58
N GLY A 238 2.06 8.08 4.42
CA GLY A 238 2.20 7.26 3.20
C GLY A 238 0.90 6.99 2.45
N ILE A 239 -0.17 7.71 2.76
CA ILE A 239 -1.50 7.51 2.16
C ILE A 239 -1.69 8.50 1.01
N LEU A 240 -2.09 7.99 -0.17
CA LEU A 240 -2.45 8.82 -1.31
C LEU A 240 -3.86 9.36 -1.10
N THR A 241 -4.01 10.68 -1.05
CA THR A 241 -5.31 11.33 -1.07
C THR A 241 -5.60 11.87 -2.46
N MET A 242 -6.81 11.65 -2.98
CA MET A 242 -7.23 12.21 -4.27
C MET A 242 -8.76 12.31 -4.36
N THR A 243 -9.24 13.19 -5.23
CA THR A 243 -10.68 13.25 -5.55
C THR A 243 -11.10 12.05 -6.38
N PHE A 244 -12.41 11.80 -6.47
CA PHE A 244 -12.94 10.72 -7.32
C PHE A 244 -12.56 10.91 -8.80
N ASP A 245 -12.67 12.14 -9.32
CA ASP A 245 -12.32 12.44 -10.71
C ASP A 245 -10.83 12.23 -10.96
N SER A 246 -9.98 12.63 -10.01
CA SER A 246 -8.54 12.36 -10.08
C SER A 246 -8.26 10.86 -10.08
N PHE A 247 -8.94 10.06 -9.26
CA PHE A 247 -8.75 8.60 -9.23
C PHE A 247 -9.07 7.95 -10.58
N LEU A 248 -10.18 8.33 -11.21
CA LEU A 248 -10.54 7.83 -12.54
C LEU A 248 -9.47 8.18 -13.58
N MET A 249 -8.93 9.40 -13.53
CA MET A 249 -7.89 9.87 -14.46
C MET A 249 -6.49 9.31 -14.17
N TYR A 250 -6.17 9.01 -12.91
CA TYR A 250 -4.84 8.57 -12.47
C TYR A 250 -4.64 7.05 -12.59
N SER A 251 -5.75 6.30 -12.70
CA SER A 251 -5.73 4.84 -12.89
C SER A 251 -4.83 4.31 -14.02
N PRO A 252 -4.69 4.96 -15.20
CA PRO A 252 -3.80 4.50 -16.27
C PRO A 252 -2.31 4.78 -15.98
N SER A 253 -2.00 5.64 -15.01
CA SER A 253 -0.63 5.98 -14.61
C SER A 253 -0.12 5.00 -13.54
N LEU A 254 -1.01 4.53 -12.65
CA LEU A 254 -0.72 3.49 -11.66
C LEU A 254 -0.41 2.12 -12.29
N THR A 255 -0.93 1.83 -13.48
CA THR A 255 -0.58 0.61 -14.23
C THR A 255 0.79 0.69 -14.90
N ARG A 256 1.36 1.88 -15.07
CA ARG A 256 2.69 2.08 -15.71
C ARG A 256 3.84 2.08 -14.72
N THR A 257 3.58 2.30 -13.43
CA THR A 257 4.57 2.29 -12.35
C THR A 257 4.58 0.98 -11.55
N ALA A 258 3.75 0.00 -11.93
CA ALA A 258 3.60 -1.32 -11.28
C ALA A 258 4.17 -2.46 -12.14
#